data_AF-A0A348V5Q2-F1
#
_entry.id   AF-A0A348V5Q2-F1
#
_cell.length_a   1.000
_cell.length_b   1.000
_cell.length_c   1.000
_cell.angle_alpha   90.00
_cell.angle_beta   90.00
_cell.angle_gamma   90.00
#
_symmetry.space_group_name_H-M   'P 1'
#
loop_
_entity.id
_entity.type
_entity.pdbx_description
1 polymer ?
#
loop_
_entity_poly.entity_id
_entity_poly.type
_entity_poly.pdbx_seq_one_letter_code
_entity_poly.pdbx_strand_id
1 'polypeptide(L)' 'MEDSFKRPAFTPENITVLAADEIFVFGSNLGGNHGGGAALVAWKKFGAIYGQGVGLQGQSYGIPTMHGGVEAIAPYVDEF' A
#
# COMPACT_ATOMS: atom_id res chain seq x y z
N MET A 1 11.39 -24.50 -9.26
CA MET A 1 10.25 -24.77 -10.16
C MET A 1 9.51 -23.45 -10.25
N GLU A 2 10.02 -22.53 -11.07
CA GLU A 2 9.32 -21.27 -11.35
C GLU A 2 8.19 -21.60 -12.30
N ASP A 3 7.01 -21.82 -11.73
CA ASP A 3 5.79 -21.64 -12.49
C ASP A 3 5.74 -20.15 -12.83
N SER A 4 6.00 -19.81 -14.09
CA SER A 4 6.00 -18.42 -14.55
C SER A 4 4.56 -17.91 -14.47
N PHE A 5 4.18 -17.37 -13.30
CA PHE A 5 2.90 -16.71 -13.13
C PHE A 5 2.82 -15.57 -14.15
N LYS A 6 2.02 -15.78 -15.20
CA LYS A 6 1.78 -14.75 -16.21
C LYS A 6 0.99 -13.62 -15.54
N ARG A 7 1.68 -12.55 -15.16
CA ARG A 7 1.04 -11.39 -14.55
C ARG A 7 0.06 -10.76 -15.53
N PRO A 8 -1.15 -10.40 -15.09
CA PRO A 8 -2.02 -9.58 -15.91
C PRO A 8 -1.39 -8.20 -16.09
N ALA A 9 -1.73 -7.51 -17.19
CA ALA A 9 -1.25 -6.15 -17.42
C ALA A 9 -1.80 -5.15 -16.39
N PHE A 10 -2.94 -5.47 -15.78
CA PHE A 10 -3.62 -4.65 -14.79
C PHE A 10 -4.17 -5.51 -13.66
N THR A 11 -4.23 -4.95 -12.46
CA THR A 11 -4.90 -5.56 -11.31
C THR A 11 -6.39 -5.79 -11.61
N PRO A 12 -7.00 -6.90 -11.17
CA PRO A 12 -8.45 -7.07 -11.26
C PRO A 12 -9.18 -5.96 -10.49
N GLU A 13 -10.45 -5.72 -10.84
CA GLU A 13 -11.29 -4.70 -10.16
C GLU A 13 -11.36 -4.91 -8.64
N ASN A 14 -11.34 -6.17 -8.19
CA ASN A 14 -11.39 -6.53 -6.78
C ASN A 14 -10.18 -7.38 -6.41
N ILE A 15 -9.21 -6.75 -5.76
CA ILE A 15 -8.02 -7.44 -5.25
C ILE A 15 -8.32 -8.13 -3.92
N THR A 16 -8.06 -9.43 -3.86
CA THR A 16 -8.29 -10.25 -2.66
C THR A 16 -7.04 -10.98 -2.18
N VAL A 17 -6.04 -11.13 -3.06
CA VAL A 17 -4.75 -11.78 -2.78
C VAL A 17 -3.64 -10.99 -3.47
N LEU A 18 -2.42 -11.09 -2.94
CA LEU A 18 -1.20 -10.63 -3.56
C LEU A 18 -0.30 -11.84 -3.81
N ALA A 19 0.40 -11.87 -4.95
CA ALA A 19 1.53 -12.78 -5.13
C ALA A 19 2.68 -12.39 -4.17
N ALA A 20 3.59 -13.33 -3.91
CA ALA A 20 4.63 -13.15 -2.88
C ALA A 20 5.56 -11.95 -3.09
N ASP A 21 5.65 -11.43 -4.32
CA ASP A 21 6.46 -10.29 -4.71
C ASP A 21 5.60 -9.12 -5.23
N GLU A 22 4.33 -9.06 -4.84
CA GLU A 22 3.45 -7.92 -5.06
C GLU A 22 3.29 -7.10 -3.78
N ILE A 23 3.27 -5.78 -3.95
CA ILE A 23 3.07 -4.82 -2.86
C ILE A 23 1.80 -4.03 -3.12
N PHE A 24 0.91 -3.97 -2.13
CA PHE A 24 -0.24 -3.08 -2.15
C PHE A 24 0.16 -1.68 -1.68
N VAL A 25 0.32 -0.76 -2.62
CA VAL A 25 0.62 0.65 -2.33
C VAL A 25 -0.67 1.40 -2.08
N PHE A 26 -0.74 2.15 -0.98
CA PHE A 26 -1.96 2.86 -0.60
C PHE A 26 -1.69 4.25 -0.01
N GLY A 27 -2.66 5.14 -0.20
CA GLY A 27 -2.68 6.43 0.47
C GLY A 27 -3.06 6.30 1.95
N SER A 28 -2.26 6.93 2.81
CA SER A 28 -2.38 6.91 4.27
C SER A 28 -2.37 8.34 4.86
N ASN A 29 -2.36 8.43 6.18
CA ASN A 29 -2.03 9.64 6.94
C ASN A 29 -0.81 9.38 7.82
N LEU A 30 -0.13 10.45 8.26
CA LEU A 30 1.09 10.34 9.09
C LEU A 30 0.88 9.52 10.37
N GLY A 31 -0.31 9.57 10.97
CA GLY A 31 -0.64 8.82 12.18
C GLY A 31 -0.98 7.34 11.94
N GLY A 32 -0.99 6.87 10.69
CA GLY A 32 -1.33 5.50 10.33
C GLY A 32 -2.74 5.06 10.73
N ASN A 33 -3.71 5.99 10.72
CA ASN A 33 -5.10 5.67 11.01
C ASN A 33 -5.76 4.97 9.80
N HIS A 34 -5.59 3.67 9.69
CA HIS A 34 -6.04 2.83 8.57
C HIS A 34 -7.50 2.39 8.73
N GLY A 35 -8.39 3.35 9.01
CA GLY A 35 -9.78 3.08 9.41
C GLY A 35 -10.78 2.89 8.26
N GLY A 36 -10.41 3.23 7.02
CA GLY A 36 -11.32 3.16 5.87
C GLY A 36 -10.63 2.97 4.52
N GLY A 37 -11.44 2.69 3.49
CA GLY A 37 -11.00 2.60 2.10
C GLY A 37 -9.83 1.63 1.87
N ALA A 38 -8.90 2.03 1.01
CA ALA A 38 -7.70 1.25 0.68
C ALA A 38 -6.81 0.99 1.91
N ALA A 39 -6.69 1.95 2.84
CA ALA A 39 -5.90 1.77 4.06
C ALA A 39 -6.46 0.66 4.96
N LEU A 40 -7.79 0.58 5.11
CA LEU A 40 -8.45 -0.51 5.84
C LEU A 40 -8.20 -1.86 5.18
N VAL A 41 -8.24 -1.93 3.84
CA VAL A 41 -7.94 -3.16 3.09
C VAL A 41 -6.48 -3.57 3.32
N ALA A 42 -5.54 -2.63 3.22
CA ALA A 42 -4.12 -2.87 3.48
C ALA A 42 -3.90 -3.43 4.89
N TRP A 43 -4.54 -2.85 5.91
CA TRP A 43 -4.45 -3.32 7.30
C TRP A 43 -5.07 -4.71 7.49
N LYS A 44 -6.28 -4.93 6.97
CA LYS A 44 -7.04 -6.16 7.23
C LYS A 44 -6.57 -7.35 6.39
N LYS A 45 -5.98 -7.12 5.22
CA LYS A 45 -5.68 -8.19 4.25
C LYS A 45 -4.20 -8.32 3.91
N PHE A 46 -3.45 -7.22 3.86
CA PHE A 46 -2.12 -7.20 3.24
C PHE A 46 -1.00 -6.82 4.22
N GLY A 47 -1.31 -6.79 5.51
CA GLY A 47 -0.31 -6.69 6.58
C GLY A 47 0.19 -5.29 6.89
N ALA A 48 -0.52 -4.24 6.45
CA ALA A 48 -0.25 -2.91 6.97
C ALA A 48 -0.51 -2.86 8.48
N ILE A 49 0.23 -2.04 9.20
CA ILE A 49 0.21 -1.91 10.65
C ILE A 49 -0.56 -0.64 11.01
N TYR A 50 -1.59 -0.79 11.84
CA TYR A 50 -2.32 0.36 12.36
C TYR A 50 -1.37 1.24 13.21
N GLY A 51 -1.35 2.54 12.96
CA GLY A 51 -0.40 3.47 13.57
C GLY A 51 0.88 3.71 12.77
N GLN A 52 1.14 2.95 11.70
CA GLN A 52 2.28 3.16 10.81
C GLN A 52 1.82 3.72 9.45
N GLY A 53 2.01 5.03 9.29
CA GLY A 53 1.54 5.79 8.12
C GLY A 53 2.45 5.76 6.88
N VAL A 54 3.71 5.33 7.06
CA VAL A 54 4.77 5.49 6.04
C VAL A 54 5.55 4.20 5.86
N GLY A 55 5.94 3.93 4.62
CA GLY A 55 6.90 2.89 4.27
C GLY A 55 6.32 1.49 4.17
N LEU A 56 7.23 0.51 3.99
CA LEU A 56 6.90 -0.91 3.84
C LEU A 56 6.45 -1.53 5.17
N GLN A 57 5.36 -2.30 5.11
CA GLN A 57 4.75 -3.01 6.24
C GLN A 57 3.94 -4.22 5.72
N GLY A 58 4.38 -5.43 6.08
CA GLY A 58 3.83 -6.65 5.48
C GLY A 58 4.05 -6.67 3.96
N GLN A 59 2.99 -6.94 3.19
CA GLN A 59 2.97 -6.80 1.73
C GLN A 59 2.27 -5.49 1.29
N SER A 60 2.43 -4.43 2.09
CA SER A 60 1.82 -3.11 1.84
C SER A 60 2.86 -2.00 1.98
N TYR A 61 2.68 -0.91 1.24
CA TYR A 61 3.49 0.31 1.37
C TYR A 61 2.58 1.52 1.54
N GLY A 62 2.78 2.28 2.63
CA GLY A 62 1.99 3.47 2.93
C GLY A 62 2.67 4.76 2.44
N ILE A 63 1.95 5.57 1.67
CA ILE A 63 2.36 6.94 1.33
C ILE A 63 1.41 7.90 2.06
N PRO A 64 1.88 8.85 2.89
CA PRO A 64 1.02 9.70 3.73
C PRO A 64 0.36 10.84 2.92
N THR A 65 -0.48 10.49 1.95
CA THR A 65 -1.13 11.43 1.02
C THR A 65 -2.16 12.35 1.67
N MET A 66 -2.59 12.05 2.90
CA MET A 66 -3.49 12.91 3.68
C MET A 66 -2.74 14.00 4.47
N HIS A 67 -1.48 14.29 4.09
CA HIS A 67 -0.67 15.34 4.70
C HIS A 67 -0.21 16.36 3.64
N GLY A 68 -0.86 17.52 3.63
CA GLY A 68 -0.46 18.64 2.77
C GLY A 68 -0.74 18.43 1.27
N GLY A 69 -0.11 19.26 0.46
CA GLY A 69 -0.17 19.20 -1.01
C GLY A 69 0.95 18.34 -1.62
N VAL A 70 1.10 18.40 -2.94
CA VAL A 70 2.06 17.58 -3.70
C VAL A 70 3.50 17.78 -3.21
N GLU A 71 3.87 19.03 -2.88
CA GLU A 71 5.20 19.38 -2.40
C GLU A 71 5.51 18.76 -1.03
N ALA A 72 4.49 18.61 -0.18
CA ALA A 72 4.65 18.00 1.15
C ALA A 72 4.76 16.48 1.08
N ILE A 73 4.15 15.85 0.07
CA ILE A 73 4.18 14.39 -0.10
C ILE A 73 5.38 13.92 -0.93
N ALA A 74 5.97 14.80 -1.75
CA ALA A 74 7.05 14.46 -2.68
C ALA A 74 8.20 13.66 -2.04
N PRO A 75 8.71 14.00 -0.83
CA PRO A 75 9.78 13.23 -0.21
C PRO A 75 9.41 11.76 0.07
N TYR A 76 8.14 11.46 0.36
CA TYR A 76 7.68 10.09 0.59
C TYR A 76 7.47 9.30 -0.70
N VAL A 77 7.22 10.00 -1.81
CA VAL A 77 7.14 9.39 -3.14
C VAL A 77 8.54 9.10 -3.66
N ASP A 78 9.50 10.00 -3.41
CA ASP A 78 10.89 9.84 -3.83
C ASP A 78 11.61 8.67 -3.11
N GLU A 79 11.13 8.30 -1.92
CA GLU A 79 11.65 7.15 -1.16
C GLU A 79 11.07 5.80 -1.63
N PHE A 80 9.95 5.81 -2.36
CA PHE A 80 9.27 4.60 -2.87
C PHE A 80 9.88 4.11 -4.19
#